data_AF-A0A519TDS5-F1
#
_entry.id   AF-A0A519TDS5-F1
#
_cell.length_a   1.000
_cell.length_b   1.000
_cell.length_c   1.000
_cell.angle_alpha   90.00
_cell.angle_beta   90.00
_cell.angle_gamma   90.00
#
_symmetry.space_group_name_H-M   'P 1'
#
loop_
_entity.id
_entity.type
_entity.pdbx_description
1 polymer ?
#
loop_
_entity_poly.entity_id
_entity_poly.type
_entity_poly.pdbx_seq_one_letter_code
_entity_poly.pdbx_strand_id
1 'polypeptide(L)'
;MARLANGILGGFSGKVGTVVGVIIDENCFIRSLPRKRTKFTPREIENQQKLATVQAYLNPLIDLLKVGFNNYYTKTGGFRAAVS
;
A
#
# COMPACT_ATOMS: atom_id res chain seq x y z
N MET A 1 -3.03 16.51 2.85
CA MET A 1 -4.32 17.22 2.82
C MET A 1 -5.36 16.27 2.25
N ALA A 2 -6.59 16.22 2.79
CA ALA A 2 -7.61 15.33 2.25
C ALA A 2 -8.32 15.94 1.03
N ARG A 3 -8.70 15.08 0.08
CA ARG A 3 -9.48 15.45 -1.10
C ARG A 3 -10.82 14.73 -1.05
N LEU A 4 -11.90 15.49 -1.13
CA LEU A 4 -13.26 14.97 -1.26
C LEU A 4 -13.60 14.94 -2.75
N ALA A 5 -13.81 13.75 -3.32
CA ALA A 5 -14.32 13.64 -4.68
C ALA A 5 -15.85 13.76 -4.63
N ASN A 6 -16.45 14.54 -5.54
CA ASN A 6 -17.91 14.64 -5.71
C ASN A 6 -18.71 15.12 -4.48
N GLY A 7 -18.12 15.97 -3.62
CA GLY A 7 -18.82 16.55 -2.48
C GLY A 7 -19.23 15.53 -1.42
N ILE A 8 -20.31 15.78 -0.68
CA ILE A 8 -20.71 14.95 0.47
C ILE A 8 -21.13 13.52 0.09
N LEU A 9 -21.50 13.29 -1.17
CA LEU A 9 -21.96 12.00 -1.69
C LEU A 9 -20.84 11.15 -2.29
N GLY A 10 -19.61 11.67 -2.40
CA GLY A 10 -18.49 10.92 -2.92
C GLY A 10 -17.45 10.53 -1.87
N GLY A 11 -16.50 9.69 -2.28
CA GLY A 11 -15.41 9.23 -1.43
C GLY A 11 -14.44 10.36 -1.07
N PHE A 12 -13.84 10.27 0.12
CA PHE A 12 -12.71 11.12 0.50
C PHE A 12 -11.42 10.31 0.57
N SER A 13 -10.31 10.92 0.15
CA SER A 13 -8.97 10.39 0.24
C SER A 13 -8.12 11.27 1.15
N GLY A 14 -7.48 10.68 2.15
CA GLY A 14 -6.64 11.40 3.11
C GLY A 14 -7.33 11.69 4.46
N LYS A 15 -6.68 12.49 5.29
CA LYS A 15 -7.09 12.77 6.68
C LYS A 15 -8.07 13.95 6.77
N VAL A 16 -9.26 13.71 7.34
CA VAL A 16 -10.25 14.73 7.73
C VAL A 16 -10.54 14.56 9.22
N GLY A 17 -10.07 15.49 10.06
CA GLY A 17 -10.25 15.39 11.51
C GLY A 17 -9.66 14.09 12.09
N THR A 18 -10.52 13.27 12.71
CA THR A 18 -10.19 11.99 13.36
C THR A 18 -10.28 10.77 12.45
N VAL A 19 -10.72 10.97 11.21
CA VAL A 19 -10.91 9.89 10.22
C VAL A 19 -9.95 10.05 9.04
N VAL A 20 -9.62 8.92 8.43
CA VAL A 20 -8.80 8.84 7.22
C VAL A 20 -9.59 8.05 6.18
N GLY A 21 -9.80 8.66 5.03
CA GLY A 21 -10.43 8.03 3.88
C GLY A 21 -9.37 7.40 2.99
N VAL A 22 -9.66 6.19 2.52
CA VAL A 22 -8.82 5.44 1.59
C VAL A 22 -9.70 4.94 0.47
N ILE A 23 -9.28 5.20 -0.76
CA ILE A 23 -9.90 4.64 -1.95
C ILE A 23 -9.01 3.46 -2.38
N ILE A 24 -9.59 2.27 -2.44
CA ILE A 24 -8.93 1.07 -2.94
C ILE A 24 -9.77 0.57 -4.11
N ASP A 25 -9.17 0.57 -5.30
CA ASP A 25 -9.84 0.32 -6.57
C ASP A 25 -11.09 1.23 -6.73
N GLU A 26 -12.28 0.64 -6.70
CA GLU A 26 -13.57 1.35 -6.83
C GLU A 26 -14.27 1.58 -5.47
N ASN A 27 -13.70 1.04 -4.39
CA ASN A 27 -14.31 1.06 -3.06
C ASN A 27 -13.72 2.17 -2.19
N CYS A 28 -14.61 2.86 -1.47
CA CYS A 28 -14.23 3.91 -0.53
C CYS A 28 -14.34 3.39 0.91
N PHE A 29 -13.23 3.40 1.63
CA PHE A 29 -13.14 2.95 3.02
C PHE A 29 -12.86 4.12 3.95
N ILE A 30 -13.48 4.09 5.12
CA ILE A 30 -13.23 5.03 6.21
C ILE A 30 -12.57 4.27 7.35
N ARG A 31 -11.44 4.78 7.84
CA ARG A 31 -10.77 4.25 9.03
C ARG A 31 -10.52 5.36 10.05
N SER A 32 -10.35 4.95 11.31
CA SER A 32 -9.87 5.84 12.35
C SER A 32 -8.42 6.26 12.08
N LEU A 33 -7.99 7.34 12.72
CA LEU A 33 -6.59 7.72 12.73
C LEU A 33 -5.72 6.54 13.22
N PRO A 34 -4.61 6.25 12.53
CA PRO A 34 -3.68 5.25 13.01
C PRO A 34 -3.15 5.68 14.38
N ARG A 35 -3.08 4.71 15.31
CA ARG A 35 -2.48 4.95 16.63
C ARG A 35 -1.02 5.35 16.43
N LYS A 36 -0.65 6.53 16.95
CA LYS A 36 0.75 6.99 16.90
C LYS A 36 1.62 6.01 17.69
N ARG A 37 2.53 5.33 16.99
CA ARG A 37 3.53 4.45 17.60
C ARG A 37 4.84 5.23 17.75
N THR A 38 5.40 5.26 18.95
CA THR A 38 6.50 6.16 19.29
C THR A 38 7.89 5.53 19.21
N LYS A 39 8.06 4.22 19.44
CA LYS A 39 9.36 3.53 19.31
C LYS A 39 9.22 2.07 18.85
N PHE A 40 10.11 1.65 17.96
CA PHE A 40 10.28 0.24 17.59
C PHE A 40 11.18 -0.45 18.62
N THR A 41 10.89 -1.71 18.92
CA THR A 41 11.74 -2.54 19.78
C THR A 41 12.98 -3.02 19.02
N PRO A 42 14.10 -3.35 19.71
CA PRO A 42 15.31 -3.84 19.05
C PRO A 42 15.07 -5.05 18.14
N ARG A 43 14.21 -5.99 18.57
CA ARG A 43 13.84 -7.19 17.79
C ARG A 43 13.06 -6.86 16.52
N GLU A 44 12.22 -5.82 16.56
CA GLU A 44 11.50 -5.37 15.36
C GLU A 44 12.43 -4.72 14.35
N ILE A 45 13.43 -3.98 14.82
CA ILE A 45 14.45 -3.38 13.96
C ILE A 45 15.27 -4.50 13.28
N GLU A 46 15.67 -5.52 14.03
CA GLU A 46 16.37 -6.68 13.49
C GLU A 46 15.53 -7.40 12.41
N ASN A 47 14.23 -7.59 12.66
CA ASN A 47 13.32 -8.17 11.67
C ASN A 47 13.19 -7.29 10.41
N GLN A 48 13.11 -5.96 10.57
CA GLN A 48 13.09 -5.02 9.45
C GLN A 48 14.39 -5.09 8.63
N GLN A 49 15.54 -5.22 9.29
CA GLN A 49 16.84 -5.36 8.62
C GLN A 49 16.92 -6.67 7.83
N LYS A 50 16.53 -7.79 8.43
CA LYS A 50 16.48 -9.10 7.73
C LYS A 50 15.61 -9.03 6.48
N LEU A 51 14.41 -8.44 6.60
CA LEU A 51 13.52 -8.27 5.46
C LEU A 51 14.11 -7.32 4.41
N ALA A 52 14.79 -6.25 4.83
CA ALA A 52 15.45 -5.31 3.92
C ALA A 52 16.55 -6.00 3.11
N THR A 53 17.34 -6.89 3.72
CA THR A 53 18.36 -7.68 3.01
C THR A 53 17.74 -8.59 1.95
N VAL A 54 16.67 -9.31 2.30
CA VAL A 54 15.96 -10.17 1.35
C VAL A 54 15.38 -9.34 0.21
N GLN A 55 14.76 -8.19 0.51
CA GLN A 55 14.19 -7.32 -0.50
C GLN A 55 15.27 -6.75 -1.44
N ALA A 56 16.42 -6.34 -0.91
CA ALA A 56 17.53 -5.84 -1.72
C ALA A 56 18.06 -6.91 -2.69
N TYR A 57 18.12 -8.17 -2.24
CA TYR A 57 18.52 -9.30 -3.07
C TYR A 57 17.50 -9.59 -4.19
N LEU A 58 16.20 -9.48 -3.91
CA LEU A 58 15.13 -9.77 -4.87
C LEU A 58 14.80 -8.60 -5.81
N ASN A 59 15.19 -7.38 -5.46
CA ASN A 59 14.89 -6.17 -6.24
C ASN A 59 15.26 -6.26 -7.74
N PRO A 60 16.41 -6.83 -8.14
CA PRO A 60 16.76 -6.94 -9.56
C PRO A 60 15.78 -7.80 -10.39
N LEU A 61 15.04 -8.71 -9.75
CA LEU A 61 14.07 -9.57 -10.43
C LEU A 61 12.78 -8.82 -10.79
N ILE A 62 12.54 -7.65 -10.21
CA ILE A 62 11.31 -6.89 -10.41
C ILE A 62 11.11 -6.52 -11.88
N ASP A 63 12.17 -6.17 -12.60
CA ASP A 63 12.05 -5.76 -14.01
C ASP A 63 11.74 -6.96 -14.92
N LEU A 64 12.29 -8.14 -14.60
CA LEU A 64 11.91 -9.38 -15.28
C LEU A 64 10.43 -9.71 -15.04
N LEU A 65 9.94 -9.58 -13.80
CA LEU A 65 8.54 -9.82 -13.48
C LEU A 65 7.62 -8.82 -14.20
N LYS A 66 7.99 -7.54 -14.31
CA LYS A 66 7.21 -6.56 -15.07
C LYS A 66 7.06 -6.95 -16.54
N VAL A 67 8.14 -7.42 -17.18
CA VAL A 67 8.10 -7.85 -18.59
C VAL A 67 7.28 -9.13 -18.73
N GLY A 68 7.50 -10.13 -17.87
CA GLY A 68 6.79 -11.40 -17.91
C GLY A 68 5.28 -11.27 -17.68
N PHE A 69 4.86 -10.34 -16.81
CA PHE A 69 3.47 -10.15 -16.43
C PHE A 69 2.80 -8.94 -17.10
N ASN A 70 3.43 -8.32 -18.10
CA ASN A 70 2.95 -7.08 -18.72
C ASN A 70 1.55 -7.21 -19.36
N ASN A 71 1.22 -8.40 -19.88
CA ASN A 71 -0.05 -8.66 -20.56
C ASN A 71 -1.10 -9.34 -19.66
N TYR A 72 -0.79 -9.58 -18.39
CA TYR A 72 -1.71 -10.21 -17.46
C TYR A 72 -2.49 -9.12 -16.71
N TYR A 73 -3.71 -8.88 -17.14
CA TYR A 73 -4.60 -7.95 -16.46
C TYR A 73 -5.15 -8.59 -15.17
N THR A 74 -4.93 -7.90 -14.05
CA THR A 74 -5.73 -8.10 -12.84
C THR A 74 -6.20 -6.75 -12.33
N LYS A 75 -7.37 -6.71 -11.68
CA LYS A 75 -7.95 -5.49 -11.10
C LYS A 75 -6.99 -4.77 -10.14
N THR A 76 -5.96 -5.46 -9.63
CA THR A 76 -5.00 -4.96 -8.63
C THR A 76 -3.56 -4.80 -9.14
N GLY A 77 -3.31 -4.94 -10.45
CA GLY A 77 -2.04 -4.63 -11.12
C GLY A 77 -1.12 -5.82 -11.44
N GLY A 78 -0.14 -5.61 -12.31
CA GLY A 78 0.71 -6.68 -12.87
C GLY A 78 1.58 -7.44 -11.86
N PHE A 79 1.95 -6.83 -10.72
CA PHE A 79 2.74 -7.52 -9.69
C PHE A 79 1.91 -8.56 -8.92
N ARG A 80 0.62 -8.31 -8.67
CA ARG A 80 -0.26 -9.31 -8.06
C ARG A 80 -0.61 -10.42 -9.06
N ALA A 81 -0.70 -10.10 -10.35
CA ALA A 81 -0.83 -11.09 -11.41
C ALA A 81 0.32 -12.11 -11.43
N ALA A 82 1.51 -11.73 -10.92
CA ALA A 82 2.67 -12.63 -10.79
C ALA A 82 2.61 -13.58 -9.59
N VAL A 83 1.78 -13.29 -8.59
CA VAL A 83 1.71 -14.01 -7.32
C VAL A 83 0.47 -14.93 -7.24
N SER A 84 -0.56 -14.66 -8.04
CA SER A 84 -1.80 -15.45 -8.12
C SER A 84 -1.67 -16.72 -8.98
#